data_AF-A0A6I1DTN8-F1
#
_entry.id   AF-A0A6I1DTN8-F1
#
_cell.length_a   1.000
_cell.length_b   1.000
_cell.length_c   1.000
_cell.angle_alpha   90.00
_cell.angle_beta   90.00
_cell.angle_gamma   90.00
#
_symmetry.space_group_name_H-M   'P 1'
#
loop_
_entity.id
_entity.type
_entity.pdbx_description
1 polymer ?
#
loop_
_entity_poly.entity_id
_entity_poly.type
_entity_poly.pdbx_seq_one_letter_code
_entity_poly.pdbx_strand_id
1 'polypeptide(L)'
;YPKKLILLDKDTVDPSNLNRQFLFDKNYISQYKTSAIKQALSSRFDINIETVDDFASEDNLEEIFSKHKKENLFGIVSGDNPNTVQLATRFFCKCRIPFLNIGYLN
;
A
#
# COMPACT_ATOMS: atom_id res chain seq x y z
N TYR A 1 -10.96 -11.95 -8.28
CA TYR A 1 -9.74 -11.35 -7.69
C TYR A 1 -9.47 -10.02 -8.39
N PRO A 2 -8.84 -9.02 -7.73
CA PRO A 2 -8.55 -7.73 -8.36
C PRO A 2 -7.61 -7.91 -9.55
N LYS A 3 -7.85 -7.17 -10.64
CA LYS A 3 -6.98 -7.21 -11.84
C LYS A 3 -5.74 -6.31 -11.71
N LYS A 4 -5.77 -5.35 -10.78
CA LYS A 4 -4.67 -4.42 -10.50
C LYS A 4 -4.53 -4.21 -8.99
N LEU A 5 -3.30 -4.14 -8.50
CA LEU A 5 -2.93 -3.75 -7.14
C LEU A 5 -2.01 -2.52 -7.20
N ILE A 6 -2.24 -1.57 -6.30
CA ILE A 6 -1.39 -0.38 -6.15
C ILE A 6 -0.85 -0.42 -4.73
N LEU A 7 0.47 -0.46 -4.60
CA LEU A 7 1.18 -0.55 -3.33
C LEU A 7 1.87 0.77 -3.04
N LEU A 8 1.62 1.36 -1.87
CA LEU A 8 2.22 2.61 -1.44
C LEU A 8 2.84 2.41 -0.06
N ASP A 9 4.17 2.43 -0.01
CA ASP A 9 4.97 2.37 1.22
C ASP A 9 6.38 2.84 0.87
N LYS A 10 7.00 3.64 1.74
CA LYS A 10 8.38 4.12 1.56
C LYS A 10 9.42 3.18 2.14
N ASP A 11 9.03 2.36 3.10
CA ASP A 11 9.96 1.60 3.89
C ASP A 11 10.62 0.48 3.08
N THR A 12 11.83 0.13 3.51
CA THR A 12 12.50 -1.09 3.08
C THR A 12 12.26 -2.22 4.07
N VAL A 13 12.52 -3.46 3.63
CA VAL A 13 12.45 -4.62 4.51
C VAL A 13 13.60 -4.56 5.52
N ASP A 14 13.24 -4.39 6.78
CA ASP A 14 14.15 -4.39 7.92
C ASP A 14 14.17 -5.78 8.60
N PRO A 15 15.35 -6.32 8.96
CA PRO A 15 15.45 -7.62 9.64
C PRO A 15 14.63 -7.71 10.93
N SER A 16 14.49 -6.60 11.68
CA SER A 16 13.71 -6.53 12.92
C SER A 16 12.19 -6.67 12.71
N ASN A 17 11.73 -6.58 11.46
CA ASN A 17 10.31 -6.68 11.09
C ASN A 17 9.91 -8.08 10.62
N LEU A 18 10.87 -8.97 10.34
CA LEU A 18 10.61 -10.31 9.80
C LEU A 18 9.79 -11.20 10.75
N ASN A 19 9.79 -10.90 12.06
CA ASN A 19 9.00 -11.63 13.05
C ASN A 19 7.48 -11.38 12.97
N ARG A 20 7.04 -10.31 12.28
CA ARG A 20 5.63 -9.92 12.16
C ARG A 20 5.18 -9.63 10.72
N GLN A 21 6.13 -9.39 9.81
CA GLN A 21 5.88 -9.18 8.39
C GLN A 21 6.26 -10.43 7.58
N PHE A 22 5.46 -11.49 7.74
CA PHE A 22 5.72 -12.82 7.16
C PHE A 22 5.70 -12.89 5.62
N LEU A 23 5.39 -11.78 4.95
CA LEU A 23 5.50 -11.65 3.49
C LEU A 23 6.95 -11.56 3.01
N PHE A 24 7.89 -11.29 3.91
CA PHE A 24 9.30 -11.12 3.59
C PHE A 24 10.17 -12.19 4.24
N ASP A 25 11.27 -12.52 3.59
CA ASP A 25 12.35 -13.33 4.12
C ASP A 25 13.69 -12.57 4.01
N LYS A 26 14.79 -13.24 4.39
CA LYS A 26 16.13 -12.66 4.41
C LYS A 26 16.62 -12.20 3.02
N ASN A 27 16.05 -12.71 1.93
CA ASN A 27 16.44 -12.35 0.57
C ASN A 27 15.91 -10.97 0.15
N TYR A 28 14.93 -10.43 0.89
CA TYR A 28 14.31 -9.14 0.58
C TYR A 28 14.87 -7.96 1.41
N ILE A 29 15.80 -8.22 2.34
CA ILE A 29 16.37 -7.19 3.21
C ILE A 29 16.91 -6.01 2.38
N SER A 30 16.64 -4.78 2.85
CA SER A 30 17.00 -3.51 2.20
C SER A 30 16.30 -3.20 0.88
N GLN A 31 15.45 -4.08 0.36
CA GLN A 31 14.57 -3.77 -0.77
C GLN A 31 13.34 -2.99 -0.28
N TYR A 32 12.78 -2.11 -1.12
CA TYR A 32 11.48 -1.53 -0.84
C TYR A 32 10.42 -2.62 -0.64
N LYS A 33 9.60 -2.49 0.41
CA LYS A 33 8.54 -3.45 0.74
C LYS A 33 7.58 -3.64 -0.45
N THR A 34 7.19 -2.54 -1.09
CA THR A 34 6.38 -2.49 -2.31
C THR A 34 6.98 -3.34 -3.45
N SER A 35 8.28 -3.17 -3.72
CA SER A 35 9.01 -3.92 -4.74
C SER A 35 9.12 -5.41 -4.41
N ALA A 36 9.41 -5.75 -3.16
CA ALA A 36 9.45 -7.14 -2.69
C ALA A 36 8.09 -7.84 -2.84
N ILE A 37 6.99 -7.19 -2.42
CA ILE A 37 5.63 -7.72 -2.60
C ILE A 37 5.31 -7.90 -4.09
N LYS A 38 5.65 -6.91 -4.93
CA LYS A 38 5.45 -6.99 -6.38
C LYS A 38 6.15 -8.20 -6.97
N GLN A 39 7.43 -8.40 -6.67
CA GLN A 39 8.20 -9.56 -7.14
C GLN A 39 7.55 -10.88 -6.69
N ALA A 40 7.19 -10.98 -5.41
CA ALA A 40 6.59 -12.19 -4.85
C ALA A 40 5.24 -12.54 -5.51
N LEU A 41 4.36 -11.55 -5.69
CA LEU A 41 3.02 -11.75 -6.27
C LEU A 41 3.07 -11.97 -7.78
N SER A 42 3.87 -11.18 -8.53
CA SER A 42 4.01 -11.34 -9.98
C SER A 42 4.60 -12.70 -10.37
N SER A 43 5.38 -13.36 -9.51
CA SER A 43 5.89 -14.71 -9.77
C SER A 43 4.83 -15.81 -9.68
N ARG A 44 3.69 -15.54 -9.03
CA ARG A 44 2.64 -16.53 -8.72
C ARG A 44 1.33 -16.26 -9.44
N PHE A 45 1.07 -15.00 -9.78
CA PHE A 45 -0.21 -14.56 -10.30
C PHE A 45 -0.02 -13.62 -11.49
N ASP A 46 -0.90 -13.75 -12.48
CA ASP A 46 -1.05 -12.77 -13.56
C ASP A 46 -1.89 -11.58 -13.07
N ILE A 47 -1.22 -10.64 -12.39
CA ILE A 47 -1.82 -9.43 -11.84
C ILE A 47 -0.93 -8.22 -12.15
N ASN A 48 -1.56 -7.10 -12.51
CA ASN A 48 -0.85 -5.83 -12.69
C ASN A 48 -0.56 -5.19 -11.34
N ILE A 49 0.71 -4.93 -11.02
CA ILE A 49 1.12 -4.30 -9.76
C ILE A 49 1.89 -3.02 -10.02
N GLU A 50 1.35 -1.91 -9.53
CA GLU A 50 1.99 -0.60 -9.47
C GLU A 50 2.53 -0.35 -8.07
N THR A 51 3.72 0.24 -7.98
CA THR A 51 4.40 0.55 -6.73
C THR A 51 4.69 2.04 -6.66
N VAL A 52 4.42 2.64 -5.50
CA VAL A 52 4.70 4.03 -5.18
C VAL A 52 5.55 4.02 -3.92
N ASP A 53 6.85 4.25 -4.09
CA ASP A 53 7.85 4.10 -3.02
C ASP A 53 7.99 5.41 -2.22
N ASP A 54 6.87 5.87 -1.66
CA ASP A 54 6.77 7.14 -0.91
C ASP A 54 5.76 7.03 0.25
N PHE A 55 5.77 8.02 1.14
CA PHE A 55 4.74 8.15 2.18
C PHE A 55 3.42 8.64 1.58
N ALA A 56 2.29 8.24 2.16
CA ALA A 56 1.00 8.71 1.66
C ALA A 56 0.88 10.23 1.88
N SER A 57 0.53 10.95 0.80
CA SER A 57 0.27 12.38 0.79
C SER A 57 -1.01 12.65 0.03
N GLU A 58 -1.60 13.85 0.16
CA GLU A 58 -2.76 14.18 -0.67
C GLU A 58 -2.40 14.15 -2.16
N ASP A 59 -1.23 14.70 -2.53
CA ASP A 59 -0.80 14.78 -3.93
C ASP A 59 -0.69 13.40 -4.60
N ASN A 60 -0.03 12.43 -3.96
CA ASN A 60 0.11 11.11 -4.56
C ASN A 60 -1.19 10.33 -4.58
N LEU A 61 -2.06 10.49 -3.58
CA LEU A 61 -3.38 9.86 -3.58
C LEU A 61 -4.29 10.49 -4.65
N GLU A 62 -4.22 11.80 -4.86
CA GLU A 62 -4.92 12.49 -5.96
C GLU A 62 -4.42 12.02 -7.32
N GLU A 63 -3.09 11.91 -7.50
CA GLU A 63 -2.52 11.39 -8.74
C GLU A 63 -2.99 9.96 -9.03
N ILE A 64 -2.93 9.06 -8.04
CA ILE A 64 -3.38 7.67 -8.20
C ILE A 64 -4.85 7.62 -8.58
N PHE A 65 -5.71 8.37 -7.90
CA PHE A 65 -7.16 8.32 -8.16
C PHE A 65 -7.55 9.05 -9.44
N SER A 66 -6.79 10.04 -9.90
CA SER A 66 -7.04 10.71 -11.19
C SER A 66 -6.91 9.75 -12.38
N LYS A 67 -6.07 8.72 -12.25
CA LYS A 67 -5.81 7.70 -13.30
C LYS A 67 -6.86 6.60 -13.33
N HIS A 68 -7.78 6.54 -12.37
CA HIS A 68 -8.68 5.41 -12.17
C HIS A 68 -10.13 5.83 -11.91
N LYS A 69 -11.08 5.03 -12.41
CA LYS A 69 -12.49 5.24 -12.13
C LYS A 69 -12.80 4.89 -10.67
N LYS A 70 -13.45 5.80 -9.96
CA LYS A 70 -13.72 5.71 -8.52
C LYS A 70 -14.48 4.45 -8.12
N GLU A 71 -15.45 4.03 -8.94
CA GLU A 71 -16.27 2.84 -8.73
C GLU A 71 -15.48 1.52 -8.77
N ASN A 72 -14.25 1.54 -9.29
CA ASN A 72 -13.36 0.37 -9.36
C ASN A 72 -12.25 0.39 -8.30
N LEU A 73 -12.27 1.36 -7.39
CA LEU A 73 -11.27 1.52 -6.35
C LEU A 73 -11.80 1.03 -5.01
N PHE A 74 -10.94 0.32 -4.29
CA PHE A 74 -11.14 -0.04 -2.90
C PHE A 74 -9.84 0.23 -2.14
N GLY A 75 -9.92 1.05 -1.09
CA GLY A 75 -8.77 1.40 -0.27
C GLY A 75 -8.51 0.39 0.85
N ILE A 76 -7.24 0.10 1.14
CA ILE A 76 -6.83 -0.57 2.38
C ILE A 76 -5.84 0.36 3.06
N VAL A 77 -6.16 0.82 4.26
CA VAL A 77 -5.26 1.63 5.10
C VAL A 77 -4.66 0.72 6.15
N SER A 78 -3.37 0.43 6.05
CA SER A 78 -2.63 -0.47 6.94
C SER A 78 -1.37 0.16 7.54
N GLY A 79 -1.31 1.49 7.60
CA GLY A 79 -0.22 2.22 8.24
C GLY A 79 -0.32 2.19 9.76
N ASP A 80 0.82 2.35 10.41
CA ASP A 80 0.97 2.47 11.87
C ASP A 80 1.18 3.92 12.34
N ASN A 81 1.40 4.85 11.41
CA ASN A 81 1.52 6.27 11.70
C ASN A 81 0.13 6.94 11.77
N PRO A 82 -0.26 7.55 12.90
CA PRO A 82 -1.56 8.22 13.05
C PRO A 82 -1.86 9.29 12.02
N ASN A 83 -0.85 10.07 11.60
CA ASN A 83 -1.02 11.11 10.60
C ASN A 83 -1.31 10.52 9.23
N THR A 84 -0.62 9.45 8.85
CA THR A 84 -0.85 8.72 7.59
C THR A 84 -2.25 8.09 7.58
N VAL A 85 -2.64 7.44 8.67
CA VAL A 85 -3.97 6.83 8.81
C VAL A 85 -5.07 7.90 8.71
N GLN A 86 -4.91 9.02 9.40
CA GLN A 86 -5.86 10.13 9.36
C GLN A 86 -5.95 10.78 7.98
N LEU A 87 -4.80 11.06 7.34
CA LEU A 87 -4.73 11.62 6.00
C LEU A 87 -5.43 10.73 4.98
N ALA A 88 -5.06 9.44 4.93
CA ALA A 88 -5.63 8.49 3.99
C ALA A 88 -7.15 8.34 4.22
N THR A 89 -7.57 8.18 5.48
CA THR A 89 -9.00 8.06 5.85
C THR A 89 -9.80 9.28 5.41
N ARG A 90 -9.31 10.50 5.72
CA ARG A 90 -9.96 11.75 5.30
C ARG A 90 -10.07 11.84 3.79
N PHE A 91 -9.01 11.45 3.08
CA PHE A 91 -8.95 11.47 1.63
C PHE A 91 -9.97 10.49 1.00
N PHE A 92 -10.00 9.23 1.45
CA PHE A 92 -10.97 8.24 0.97
C PHE A 92 -12.43 8.71 1.21
N CYS A 93 -12.72 9.29 2.38
CA CYS A 93 -14.02 9.89 2.69
C CYS A 93 -14.36 11.06 1.75
N LYS A 94 -13.44 12.02 1.56
CA LYS A 94 -13.61 13.17 0.64
C LYS A 94 -13.92 12.71 -0.77
N CYS A 95 -13.23 11.68 -1.25
CA CYS A 95 -13.37 11.17 -2.61
C CYS A 95 -14.53 10.18 -2.81
N ARG A 96 -15.20 9.76 -1.72
CA ARG A 96 -16.24 8.72 -1.68
C ARG A 96 -15.75 7.37 -2.23
N ILE A 97 -14.55 6.97 -1.85
CA ILE A 97 -13.97 5.67 -2.19
C ILE A 97 -14.23 4.71 -1.03
N PRO A 98 -14.78 3.51 -1.26
CA PRO A 98 -14.91 2.51 -0.20
C PRO A 98 -13.52 2.06 0.26
N PHE A 99 -13.32 1.95 1.57
CA PHE A 99 -12.04 1.53 2.12
C PHE A 99 -12.22 0.75 3.43
N LEU A 100 -11.20 -0.06 3.75
CA LEU A 100 -11.05 -0.72 5.03
C LEU A 100 -9.82 -0.13 5.74
N ASN A 101 -10.01 0.37 6.96
CA ASN A 101 -8.91 0.79 7.82
C ASN A 101 -8.58 -0.34 8.81
N ILE A 102 -7.38 -0.88 8.68
CA ILE A 102 -6.78 -1.89 9.56
C ILE A 102 -5.48 -1.36 10.19
N GLY A 103 -5.21 -0.06 10.06
CA GLY A 103 -4.13 0.61 10.76
C GLY A 103 -4.42 0.65 12.25
N TYR A 104 -3.35 0.55 13.05
CA TYR A 104 -3.43 0.62 14.50
C TYR A 104 -2.98 2.00 14.95
N LEU A 105 -3.77 2.65 15.80
CA LEU A 105 -3.36 3.83 16.54
C LEU A 105 -2.84 3.32 17.88
N ASN A 106 -1.51 3.36 18.08
CA ASN A 106 -0.91 3.19 19.40
C ASN A 106 -0.91 4.53 20.15
#